data_AF-A0A2R2MJQ9-F1
#
_entry.id   AF-A0A2R2MJQ9-F1
#
_cell.length_a   1.000
_cell.length_b   1.000
_cell.length_c   1.000
_cell.angle_alpha   90.00
_cell.angle_beta   90.00
_cell.angle_gamma   90.00
#
_symmetry.space_group_name_H-M   'P 1'
#
loop_
_entity.id
_entity.type
_entity.pdbx_description
1 polymer ?
#
loop_
_entity_poly.entity_id
_entity_poly.type
_entity_poly.pdbx_seq_one_letter_code
_entity_poly.pdbx_strand_id
1 'polypeptide(L)'
;MAILATKPGKVVAVVGIGNTNQTIPAFHALVNEIDICFCFAYKKCHEIAIELVTSGKVDIKPLITHRFKLDKAFEAFELARNRQGMKVAIACNDY
;
A
#
# COMPACT_ATOMS: atom_id res chain seq x y z
N MET A 1 -10.49 -5.90 -12.17
CA MET A 1 -10.68 -4.65 -12.95
C MET A 1 -11.42 -3.65 -12.07
N ALA A 2 -10.69 -2.74 -11.40
CA ALA A 2 -11.29 -1.79 -10.46
C ALA A 2 -12.35 -0.89 -11.12
N ILE A 3 -12.07 -0.36 -12.32
CA ILE A 3 -13.00 0.49 -13.09
C ILE A 3 -14.36 -0.18 -13.31
N LEU A 4 -14.41 -1.47 -13.62
CA LEU A 4 -15.67 -2.18 -13.88
C LEU A 4 -16.47 -2.49 -12.60
N ALA A 5 -15.81 -2.49 -11.43
CA ALA A 5 -16.44 -2.75 -10.14
C ALA A 5 -16.92 -1.47 -9.45
N THR A 6 -16.46 -0.32 -9.92
CA THR A 6 -16.77 0.99 -9.33
C THR A 6 -18.16 1.43 -9.74
N LYS A 7 -18.96 1.89 -8.76
CA LYS A 7 -20.29 2.44 -9.03
C LYS A 7 -20.19 3.74 -9.86
N PRO A 8 -21.21 4.11 -10.64
CA PRO A 8 -21.21 5.38 -11.38
C PRO A 8 -21.00 6.60 -10.47
N GLY A 9 -20.26 7.60 -10.95
CA GLY A 9 -19.96 8.85 -10.23
C GLY A 9 -18.97 8.67 -9.07
N LYS A 10 -18.14 7.63 -9.08
CA LYS A 10 -17.16 7.32 -8.01
C LYS A 10 -15.72 7.32 -8.53
N VAL A 11 -14.79 7.22 -7.60
CA VAL A 11 -13.35 7.35 -7.86
C VAL A 11 -12.66 5.99 -7.80
N VAL A 12 -11.76 5.74 -8.74
CA VAL A 12 -10.72 4.71 -8.65
C VAL A 12 -9.41 5.37 -8.29
N ALA A 13 -8.88 5.06 -7.11
CA ALA A 13 -7.55 5.49 -6.69
C ALA A 13 -6.49 4.46 -7.11
N VAL A 14 -5.53 4.88 -7.91
CA VAL A 14 -4.41 4.06 -8.40
C VAL A 14 -3.21 4.27 -7.49
N VAL A 15 -2.90 3.25 -6.68
CA VAL A 15 -1.77 3.26 -5.71
C VAL A 15 -0.59 2.42 -6.21
N GLY A 16 -0.86 1.35 -6.96
CA GLY A 16 0.18 0.47 -7.48
C GLY A 16 0.94 1.08 -8.66
N ILE A 17 2.25 0.82 -8.72
CA ILE A 17 3.10 1.16 -9.87
C ILE A 17 3.17 -0.08 -10.77
N GLY A 18 2.60 0.03 -11.97
CA GLY A 18 2.58 -1.04 -12.98
C GLY A 18 3.58 -0.79 -14.11
N ASN A 19 3.39 -1.47 -15.25
CA ASN A 19 4.21 -1.22 -16.45
C ASN A 19 3.89 0.17 -17.02
N THR A 20 4.84 0.72 -17.80
CA THR A 20 4.74 2.04 -18.43
C THR A 20 3.46 2.23 -19.25
N ASN A 21 3.07 1.22 -20.02
CA ASN A 21 1.85 1.24 -20.81
C ASN A 21 0.86 0.22 -20.25
N GLN A 22 -0.39 0.65 -20.06
CA GLN A 22 -1.49 -0.17 -19.55
C GLN A 22 -2.74 0.12 -20.38
N THR A 23 -3.47 -0.94 -20.75
CA THR A 23 -4.79 -0.81 -21.39
C THR A 23 -5.86 -0.77 -20.31
N ILE A 24 -6.74 0.23 -20.35
CA ILE A 24 -7.86 0.39 -19.41
C ILE A 24 -9.19 0.50 -20.16
N PRO A 25 -10.31 0.09 -19.54
CA PRO A 25 -11.65 0.28 -20.11
C PRO A 25 -12.11 1.76 -19.99
N ALA A 26 -11.45 2.65 -20.72
CA ALA A 26 -11.65 4.11 -20.63
C ALA A 26 -13.09 4.53 -20.98
N PHE A 27 -13.72 3.90 -21.98
CA PHE A 27 -15.10 4.21 -22.35
C PHE A 27 -16.10 3.87 -21.24
N HIS A 28 -15.87 2.79 -20.48
CA HIS A 28 -16.71 2.45 -19.33
C HIS A 28 -16.56 3.48 -18.22
N ALA A 29 -15.34 3.94 -17.95
CA ALA A 29 -15.10 5.01 -16.98
C ALA A 29 -15.80 6.31 -17.41
N LEU A 30 -15.72 6.66 -18.69
CA LEU A 30 -16.37 7.85 -19.25
C LEU A 30 -17.89 7.82 -19.07
N VAL A 31 -18.57 6.77 -19.53
CA VAL A 31 -20.05 6.70 -19.50
C VAL A 31 -20.59 6.65 -18.07
N ASN A 32 -19.82 6.13 -17.12
CA ASN A 32 -20.22 6.03 -15.72
C ASN A 32 -19.65 7.16 -14.86
N GLU A 33 -19.04 8.19 -15.46
CA GLU A 33 -18.44 9.33 -14.74
C GLU A 33 -17.49 8.88 -13.62
N ILE A 34 -16.61 7.92 -13.92
CA ILE A 34 -15.65 7.38 -12.97
C ILE A 34 -14.33 8.16 -13.08
N ASP A 35 -13.98 8.86 -12.02
CA ASP A 35 -12.69 9.54 -11.92
C ASP A 35 -11.56 8.55 -11.65
N ILE A 36 -10.45 8.70 -12.37
CA ILE A 36 -9.22 7.93 -12.15
C ILE A 36 -8.18 8.84 -11.53
N CYS A 37 -7.89 8.64 -10.25
CA CYS A 37 -6.94 9.45 -9.50
C CYS A 37 -5.67 8.66 -9.22
N PHE A 38 -4.52 9.19 -9.63
CA PHE A 38 -3.22 8.59 -9.33
C PHE A 38 -2.69 9.11 -7.99
N CYS A 39 -2.22 8.20 -7.15
CA CYS A 39 -1.65 8.52 -5.85
C CYS A 39 -0.15 8.23 -5.87
N PHE A 40 0.66 9.25 -5.62
CA PHE A 40 2.10 9.09 -5.46
C PHE A 40 2.52 9.47 -4.04
N ALA A 41 3.03 8.48 -3.31
CA ALA A 41 3.41 8.63 -1.90
C ALA A 41 2.29 9.29 -1.07
N TYR A 42 2.64 10.30 -0.28
CA TYR A 42 1.73 10.96 0.63
C TYR A 42 2.21 12.39 0.94
N LYS A 43 1.28 13.25 1.35
CA LYS A 43 1.56 14.62 1.77
C LYS A 43 0.77 14.93 3.03
N LYS A 44 1.44 15.44 4.07
CA LYS A 44 0.83 15.90 5.34
C LYS A 44 -0.09 14.86 6.02
N CYS A 45 0.27 13.58 6.01
CA CYS A 45 -0.54 12.51 6.63
C CYS A 45 0.05 11.93 7.92
N HIS A 46 1.27 12.32 8.32
CA HIS A 46 1.97 11.70 9.45
C HIS A 46 1.26 11.94 10.79
N GLU A 47 0.80 13.17 11.04
CA GLU A 47 0.08 13.53 12.27
C GLU A 47 -1.19 12.69 12.43
N ILE A 48 -1.99 12.58 11.35
CA ILE A 48 -3.21 11.76 11.32
C ILE A 48 -2.87 10.29 11.55
N ALA A 49 -1.82 9.77 10.90
CA ALA A 49 -1.42 8.37 11.07
C ALA A 49 -0.99 8.06 12.51
N ILE A 50 -0.24 8.97 13.16
CA ILE A 50 0.13 8.86 14.57
C ILE A 50 -1.12 8.84 15.43
N GLU A 51 -2.03 9.79 15.25
CA GLU A 51 -3.28 9.87 16.03
C GLU A 51 -4.11 8.58 15.92
N LEU A 52 -4.26 8.03 14.71
CA LEU A 52 -5.01 6.80 14.47
C LEU A 52 -4.40 5.59 15.21
N VAL A 53 -3.07 5.50 15.24
CA VAL A 53 -2.36 4.43 15.94
C VAL A 53 -2.41 4.63 17.45
N THR A 54 -2.14 5.84 17.95
CA THR A 54 -2.10 6.11 19.39
C THR A 54 -3.47 6.07 20.05
N SER A 55 -4.54 6.43 19.31
CA SER A 55 -5.92 6.30 19.77
C SER A 55 -6.46 4.86 19.72
N GLY A 56 -5.69 3.92 19.16
CA GLY A 56 -6.10 2.52 19.02
C GLY A 56 -7.16 2.26 17.94
N LYS A 57 -7.51 3.28 17.13
CA LYS A 57 -8.45 3.13 15.99
C LYS A 57 -7.89 2.22 14.90
N VAL A 58 -6.56 2.12 14.80
CA VAL A 58 -5.87 1.23 13.86
C VAL A 58 -4.76 0.48 14.59
N ASP A 59 -4.87 -0.85 14.65
CA ASP A 59 -3.78 -1.71 15.10
C ASP A 59 -2.93 -2.17 13.91
N ILE A 60 -1.71 -1.65 13.83
CA ILE A 60 -0.74 -1.99 12.78
C ILE A 60 0.16 -3.17 13.14
N LYS A 61 0.16 -3.63 14.41
CA LYS A 61 1.08 -4.68 14.88
C LYS A 61 0.94 -5.99 14.10
N PRO A 62 -0.27 -6.47 13.75
CA PRO A 62 -0.45 -7.71 13.00
C PRO A 62 0.14 -7.68 11.58
N LEU A 63 0.40 -6.49 11.02
CA LEU A 63 1.01 -6.39 9.69
C LEU A 63 2.47 -6.86 9.70
N ILE A 64 3.17 -6.72 10.82
CA ILE A 64 4.57 -7.13 10.97
C ILE A 64 4.63 -8.63 11.21
N THR A 65 4.86 -9.39 10.14
CA THR A 65 4.88 -10.86 10.22
C THR A 65 6.27 -11.41 10.56
N HIS A 66 7.33 -10.67 10.24
CA HIS A 66 8.71 -11.09 10.53
C HIS A 66 9.53 -9.91 11.03
N ARG A 67 10.44 -10.21 11.96
CA ARG A 67 11.41 -9.26 12.51
C ARG A 67 12.80 -9.88 12.44
N PHE A 68 13.73 -9.13 11.87
CA PHE A 68 15.14 -9.50 11.79
C PHE A 68 15.99 -8.44 12.48
N LYS A 69 17.13 -8.87 13.02
CA LYS A 69 18.20 -7.95 13.39
C LYS A 69 18.92 -7.44 12.14
N LEU A 70 19.64 -6.33 12.26
CA LEU A 70 20.35 -5.70 11.14
C LEU A 70 21.39 -6.61 10.48
N ASP A 71 22.08 -7.45 11.26
CA ASP A 71 23.06 -8.44 10.78
C ASP A 71 22.43 -9.51 9.85
N LYS A 72 21.12 -9.75 9.96
CA LYS A 72 20.33 -10.65 9.12
C LYS A 72 19.55 -9.94 8.02
N ALA A 73 19.94 -8.71 7.65
CA ALA A 73 19.26 -7.96 6.60
C ALA A 73 19.13 -8.73 5.28
N PHE A 74 20.17 -9.46 4.87
CA PHE A 74 20.13 -10.25 3.63
C PHE A 74 19.02 -11.32 3.66
N GLU A 75 18.92 -12.09 4.76
CA GLU A 75 17.86 -13.08 4.96
C GLU A 75 16.47 -12.41 4.95
N ALA A 76 16.35 -11.22 5.56
CA ALA A 76 15.10 -10.46 5.59
C ALA A 76 14.63 -10.04 4.19
N PHE A 77 15.56 -9.55 3.34
CA PHE A 77 15.26 -9.20 1.95
C PHE A 77 14.93 -10.42 1.09
N GLU A 78 15.61 -11.54 1.29
CA GLU A 78 15.30 -12.81 0.60
C GLU A 78 13.90 -13.31 0.95
N LEU A 79 13.52 -13.29 2.24
CA LEU A 79 12.18 -13.66 2.69
C LEU A 79 11.11 -12.73 2.07
N ALA A 80 11.37 -11.42 2.04
CA ALA A 80 10.48 -10.43 1.43
C ALA A 80 10.35 -10.65 -0.10
N ARG A 81 11.46 -10.92 -0.79
CA ARG A 81 11.50 -11.23 -2.23
C ARG A 81 10.67 -12.47 -2.57
N ASN A 82 10.77 -13.50 -1.74
CA ASN A 82 10.03 -14.75 -1.89
C ASN A 82 8.55 -14.63 -1.46
N ARG A 83 8.11 -13.43 -1.05
CA ARG A 83 6.73 -13.13 -0.63
C ARG A 83 6.23 -13.99 0.52
N GLN A 84 7.13 -14.37 1.43
CA GLN A 84 6.82 -15.20 2.60
C GLN A 84 6.40 -14.37 3.82
N GLY A 85 6.18 -13.06 3.67
CA GLY A 85 5.69 -12.18 4.73
C GLY A 85 4.92 -10.97 4.19
N MET A 86 4.17 -10.29 5.07
CA MET A 86 3.41 -9.08 4.74
C MET A 86 4.28 -7.84 4.93
N LYS A 87 4.70 -7.55 6.17
CA LYS A 87 5.74 -6.56 6.49
C LYS A 87 6.89 -7.26 7.20
N VAL A 88 8.06 -7.26 6.55
CA VAL A 88 9.32 -7.69 7.14
C VAL A 88 10.01 -6.46 7.72
N ALA A 89 10.25 -6.46 9.03
CA ALA A 89 10.91 -5.35 9.73
C ALA A 89 12.35 -5.72 10.09
N ILE A 90 13.27 -4.78 9.89
CA ILE A 90 14.66 -4.90 10.32
C ILE A 90 14.86 -3.95 11.50
N ALA A 91 15.25 -4.47 12.65
CA ALA A 91 15.58 -3.69 13.83
C ALA A 91 17.05 -3.28 13.77
N CYS A 92 17.31 -1.97 13.82
CA CYS A 92 18.66 -1.39 13.80
C CYS A 92 19.26 -1.17 15.19
N ASN A 93 18.49 -1.44 16.26
CA ASN A 93 18.95 -1.31 17.65
C ASN A 93 18.96 -2.69 18.31
N ASP A 94 19.89 -2.88 19.25
CA ASP A 94 20.10 -4.13 20.00
C ASP A 94 19.22 -4.28 21.26
N TYR A 95 18.36 -3.29 21.55
CA TYR A 95 17.48 -3.25 22.73
C TYR A 95 16.10 -3.86 22.45
#